data_AF-A0A1V5X2C3-F1
#
_entry.id   AF-A0A1V5X2C3-F1
#
_cell.length_a   1.000
_cell.length_b   1.000
_cell.length_c   1.000
_cell.angle_alpha   90.00
_cell.angle_beta   90.00
_cell.angle_gamma   90.00
#
_symmetry.space_group_name_H-M   'P 1'
#
loop_
_entity.id
_entity.type
_entity.pdbx_description
1 polymer ?
#
loop_
_entity_poly.entity_id
_entity_poly.type
_entity_poly.pdbx_seq_one_letter_code
_entity_poly.pdbx_strand_id
1 'polypeptide(L)'
;MLVALLPNQVSEYWPLFKGHIEDSMPPTGDWIPYDMNLVLFHLIAGDANLWILKDKEHNVDGLVLTTIYNDISGVRTLMLNNIVVVNKKAKVNWQIEFDTLKKYAYSKGCTKIGSFIMNQKLLDILKEYDVETRFTFAHINI
;
A
#
# COMPACT_ATOMS: atom_id res chain seq x y z
N MET A 1 5.77 -12.34 -6.52
CA MET A 1 6.84 -12.01 -5.56
C MET A 1 6.85 -10.50 -5.34
N LEU A 2 6.58 -10.08 -4.10
CA LEU A 2 6.61 -8.68 -3.70
C LEU A 2 8.04 -8.26 -3.33
N VAL A 3 8.51 -7.16 -3.93
CA VAL A 3 9.86 -6.64 -3.74
C VAL A 3 9.79 -5.15 -3.44
N ALA A 4 10.42 -4.71 -2.35
CA ALA A 4 10.57 -3.29 -2.05
C ALA A 4 11.59 -2.66 -3.02
N LEU A 5 11.21 -1.53 -3.61
CA LEU A 5 12.11 -0.74 -4.43
C LEU A 5 13.04 0.11 -3.56
N LEU A 6 14.29 0.21 -3.99
CA LEU A 6 15.23 1.20 -3.48
C LEU A 6 14.87 2.61 -4.02
N PRO A 7 15.24 3.70 -3.33
CA PRO A 7 14.90 5.06 -3.74
C PRO A 7 15.26 5.40 -5.20
N ASN A 8 16.41 4.93 -5.69
CA ASN A 8 16.81 5.12 -7.08
C ASN A 8 15.90 4.37 -8.08
N GLN A 9 15.44 3.17 -7.70
CA GLN A 9 14.53 2.38 -8.53
C GLN A 9 13.11 2.97 -8.54
N VAL A 10 12.68 3.62 -7.46
CA VAL A 10 11.38 4.30 -7.43
C VAL A 10 11.25 5.26 -8.61
N SER A 11 12.26 6.11 -8.86
CA SER A 11 12.25 7.07 -9.96
C SER A 11 12.15 6.40 -11.34
N GLU A 12 12.79 5.24 -11.53
CA GLU A 12 12.74 4.47 -12.78
C GLU A 12 11.33 3.90 -13.04
N TYR A 13 10.68 3.40 -11.99
CA TYR A 13 9.35 2.79 -12.08
C TYR A 13 8.20 3.81 -11.97
N TRP A 14 8.48 5.05 -11.54
CA TRP A 14 7.46 6.06 -11.25
C TRP A 14 6.48 6.32 -12.41
N PRO A 15 6.92 6.47 -13.68
CA PRO A 15 6.02 6.71 -14.80
C PRO A 15 5.00 5.59 -15.02
N LEU A 16 5.33 4.35 -14.65
CA LEU A 16 4.44 3.19 -14.78
C LEU A 16 3.28 3.22 -13.78
N PHE A 17 3.51 3.82 -12.60
CA PHE A 17 2.63 3.64 -11.46
C PHE A 17 1.93 4.90 -10.98
N LYS A 18 2.42 6.10 -11.32
CA LYS A 18 1.86 7.36 -10.79
C LYS A 18 0.34 7.45 -10.96
N GLY A 19 -0.17 7.10 -12.15
CA GLY A 19 -1.60 7.19 -12.45
C GLY A 19 -2.41 6.15 -11.68
N HIS A 20 -1.86 4.94 -11.52
CA HIS A 20 -2.50 3.91 -10.71
C HIS A 20 -2.60 4.33 -9.23
N ILE A 21 -1.56 4.94 -8.69
CA ILE A 21 -1.56 5.44 -7.30
C ILE A 21 -2.57 6.58 -7.17
N GLU A 22 -2.58 7.52 -8.10
CA GLU A 22 -3.52 8.65 -8.15
C GLU A 22 -4.98 8.18 -8.17
N ASP A 23 -5.30 7.17 -9.00
CA ASP A 23 -6.65 6.63 -9.17
C ASP A 23 -7.18 5.84 -7.97
N SER A 24 -6.31 5.40 -7.06
CA SER A 24 -6.69 4.42 -6.03
C SER A 24 -6.23 4.75 -4.62
N MET A 25 -5.64 5.93 -4.39
CA MET A 25 -5.47 6.43 -3.04
C MET A 25 -6.85 6.72 -2.40
N PRO A 26 -7.03 6.37 -1.12
CA PRO A 26 -8.29 6.62 -0.41
C PRO A 26 -8.54 8.13 -0.32
N PRO A 27 -9.78 8.63 -0.37
CA PRO A 27 -10.11 10.06 -0.39
C PRO A 27 -9.82 10.83 0.92
N THR A 28 -8.80 10.49 1.69
CA THR A 28 -8.46 11.25 2.91
C THR A 28 -8.07 12.70 2.58
N GLY A 29 -7.67 12.98 1.33
CA GLY A 29 -7.51 14.32 0.77
C GLY A 29 -8.44 14.55 -0.41
N ASP A 30 -9.72 14.83 -0.17
CA ASP A 30 -10.72 15.03 -1.23
C ASP A 30 -10.69 16.42 -1.90
N TRP A 31 -9.81 17.32 -1.46
CA TRP A 31 -9.85 18.72 -1.92
C TRP A 31 -8.86 19.07 -3.05
N ILE A 32 -7.85 18.26 -3.27
CA ILE A 32 -6.79 18.50 -4.27
C ILE A 32 -6.36 17.11 -4.77
N PRO A 33 -6.12 16.90 -6.08
CA PRO A 33 -5.41 15.70 -6.53
C PRO A 33 -4.20 15.48 -5.63
N TYR A 34 -3.99 14.25 -5.16
CA TYR A 34 -2.78 13.91 -4.42
C TYR A 34 -1.59 14.56 -5.12
N ASP A 35 -0.82 15.38 -4.40
CA ASP A 35 0.40 15.91 -5.00
C ASP A 35 1.35 14.74 -5.19
N MET A 36 1.32 14.19 -6.40
CA MET A 36 2.11 13.03 -6.75
C MET A 36 3.61 13.32 -6.63
N ASN A 37 4.03 14.59 -6.67
CA ASN A 37 5.42 14.95 -6.37
C ASN A 37 5.73 14.79 -4.88
N LEU A 38 4.77 15.09 -3.99
CA LEU A 38 4.92 14.86 -2.55
C LEU A 38 4.97 13.36 -2.25
N VAL A 39 4.14 12.55 -2.91
CA VAL A 39 4.19 11.08 -2.79
C VAL A 39 5.56 10.56 -3.25
N LEU A 40 6.05 11.02 -4.41
CA LEU A 40 7.37 10.66 -4.91
C LEU A 40 8.49 11.11 -3.96
N PHE A 41 8.38 12.32 -3.40
CA PHE A 41 9.32 12.84 -2.42
C PHE A 41 9.43 11.92 -1.21
N HIS A 42 8.31 11.52 -0.60
CA HIS A 42 8.32 10.61 0.56
C HIS A 42 8.86 9.22 0.22
N LEU A 43 8.63 8.73 -1.01
CA LEU A 43 9.21 7.47 -1.48
C LEU A 43 10.74 7.55 -1.63
N ILE A 44 11.26 8.68 -2.14
CA ILE A 44 12.71 8.89 -2.31
C ILE A 44 13.37 9.14 -0.95
N ALA A 45 12.71 9.92 -0.07
CA ALA A 45 13.19 10.21 1.28
C ALA A 45 13.19 8.98 2.20
N GLY A 46 12.42 7.94 1.85
CA GLY A 46 12.31 6.70 2.63
C GLY A 46 11.25 6.73 3.73
N ASP A 47 10.38 7.75 3.75
CA ASP A 47 9.22 7.86 4.64
C ASP A 47 8.09 6.92 4.22
N ALA A 48 8.08 6.54 2.94
CA ALA A 48 7.19 5.56 2.35
C ALA A 48 7.99 4.49 1.59
N ASN A 49 7.36 3.35 1.33
CA ASN A 49 7.94 2.28 0.51
C ASN A 49 7.01 1.93 -0.64
N LEU A 50 7.59 1.86 -1.84
CA LEU A 50 6.94 1.33 -3.01
C LEU A 50 7.41 -0.12 -3.21
N TRP A 51 6.47 -1.03 -3.25
CA TRP A 51 6.69 -2.44 -3.52
C TRP A 51 6.16 -2.76 -4.90
N ILE A 52 6.85 -3.62 -5.63
CA ILE A 52 6.37 -4.16 -6.90
C ILE A 52 6.12 -5.65 -6.78
N LEU A 53 4.99 -6.07 -7.33
CA LEU A 53 4.65 -7.47 -7.49
C LEU A 53 5.18 -7.93 -8.85
N LYS A 54 6.05 -8.94 -8.84
CA LYS A 54 6.56 -9.57 -10.06
C LYS A 54 6.07 -11.01 -10.23
N ASP A 55 5.84 -11.40 -11.48
CA ASP A 55 5.65 -12.81 -11.85
C ASP A 55 6.99 -13.57 -11.86
N LYS A 56 6.97 -14.83 -12.33
CA LYS A 56 8.17 -15.68 -12.38
C LYS A 56 9.13 -15.26 -13.48
N GLU A 57 8.62 -14.59 -14.50
CA GLU A 57 9.31 -14.05 -15.66
C GLU A 57 9.83 -12.62 -15.42
N HIS A 58 9.66 -12.09 -14.20
CA HIS A 58 10.03 -10.74 -13.76
C HIS A 58 9.21 -9.59 -14.37
N ASN A 59 8.08 -9.87 -15.00
CA ASN A 59 7.12 -8.85 -15.39
C ASN A 59 6.44 -8.25 -14.16
N VAL A 60 6.07 -6.98 -14.26
CA VAL A 60 5.38 -6.26 -13.20
C VAL A 60 3.88 -6.56 -13.28
N ASP A 61 3.35 -7.22 -12.26
CA ASP A 61 1.93 -7.55 -12.12
C ASP A 61 1.15 -6.51 -11.29
N GLY A 62 1.84 -5.75 -10.44
CA GLY A 62 1.19 -4.81 -9.54
C GLY A 62 2.15 -4.06 -8.62
N LEU A 63 1.59 -3.29 -7.70
CA LEU A 63 2.32 -2.51 -6.71
C LEU A 63 1.59 -2.45 -5.37
N VAL A 64 2.35 -2.15 -4.33
CA VAL A 64 1.83 -1.79 -3.00
C VAL A 64 2.58 -0.55 -2.51
N LEU A 65 1.87 0.45 -2.01
CA LEU A 65 2.45 1.62 -1.34
C LEU A 65 2.22 1.49 0.16
N THR A 66 3.28 1.60 0.95
CA THR A 66 3.19 1.49 2.41
C THR A 66 3.84 2.65 3.15
N THR A 67 3.30 3.03 4.31
CA THR A 67 3.92 3.95 5.27
C THR A 67 3.87 3.36 6.68
N ILE A 68 4.69 3.89 7.59
CA ILE A 68 4.56 3.56 9.02
C ILE A 68 3.69 4.63 9.69
N TYR A 69 2.55 4.21 10.22
CA TYR A 69 1.67 5.04 11.03
C TYR A 69 1.91 4.77 12.52
N ASN A 70 2.11 5.82 13.31
CA ASN A 70 2.22 5.73 14.76
C ASN A 70 0.99 6.38 15.38
N ASP A 71 0.26 5.65 16.21
CA ASP A 71 -0.87 6.22 16.94
C ASP A 71 -0.42 6.84 18.28
N ILE A 72 -1.35 7.56 18.92
CA ILE A 72 -1.10 8.23 20.21
C ILE A 72 -0.84 7.26 21.37
N SER A 73 -1.20 5.98 21.21
CA SER A 73 -0.95 4.94 22.21
C SER A 73 0.43 4.28 22.07
N GLY A 74 1.21 4.69 21.05
CA GLY A 74 2.52 4.12 20.74
C GLY A 74 2.45 2.86 19.86
N VAL A 75 1.26 2.48 19.37
CA VAL A 75 1.11 1.37 18.44
C VAL A 75 1.59 1.81 17.06
N ARG A 76 2.49 0.99 16.49
CA ARG A 76 3.02 1.19 15.15
C ARG A 76 2.32 0.25 14.18
N THR A 77 1.77 0.83 13.11
CA THR A 77 1.00 0.12 12.08
C THR A 77 1.69 0.29 10.74
N LEU A 78 1.93 -0.80 10.02
CA LEU A 78 2.27 -0.73 8.60
C LEU A 78 0.99 -0.42 7.83
N MET A 79 0.85 0.81 7.36
CA MET A 79 -0.30 1.25 6.61
C MET A 79 -0.10 0.95 5.12
N LEU A 80 -0.99 0.16 4.54
CA LEU A 80 -1.08 -0.07 3.10
C LEU A 80 -1.95 1.06 2.53
N ASN A 81 -1.31 2.10 1.98
CA ASN A 81 -2.02 3.25 1.40
C ASN A 81 -2.59 2.92 0.03
N ASN A 82 -1.97 1.96 -0.66
CA ASN A 82 -2.38 1.58 -2.00
C ASN A 82 -2.01 0.13 -2.32
N ILE A 83 -2.90 -0.58 -3.02
CA ILE A 83 -2.66 -1.91 -3.57
C ILE A 83 -3.30 -1.95 -4.96
N VAL A 84 -2.49 -2.16 -6.00
CA VAL A 84 -2.98 -2.25 -7.38
C VAL A 84 -2.39 -3.46 -8.07
N VAL A 85 -3.25 -4.22 -8.75
CA VAL A 85 -2.85 -5.26 -9.70
C VAL A 85 -3.08 -4.72 -11.10
N VAL A 86 -2.00 -4.41 -11.82
CA VAL A 86 -2.04 -3.80 -13.17
C VAL A 86 -2.27 -4.86 -14.24
N ASN A 87 -1.76 -6.08 -14.03
CA ASN A 87 -1.95 -7.18 -14.97
C ASN A 87 -3.25 -7.94 -14.64
N LYS A 88 -4.26 -7.80 -15.49
CA LYS A 88 -5.57 -8.47 -15.33
C LYS A 88 -5.50 -10.00 -15.33
N LYS A 89 -4.42 -10.59 -15.85
CA LYS A 89 -4.19 -12.03 -15.87
C LYS A 89 -3.33 -12.52 -14.69
N ALA A 90 -2.83 -11.59 -13.85
CA ALA A 90 -1.99 -11.94 -12.71
C ALA A 90 -2.76 -12.84 -11.74
N LYS A 91 -2.12 -13.95 -11.36
CA LYS A 91 -2.59 -14.83 -10.29
C LYS A 91 -1.77 -14.55 -9.05
N VAL A 92 -2.18 -13.53 -8.30
CA VAL A 92 -1.47 -13.11 -7.09
C VAL A 92 -1.75 -14.10 -5.95
N ASN A 93 -0.69 -14.68 -5.38
CA ASN A 93 -0.82 -15.45 -4.15
C ASN A 93 -0.73 -14.51 -2.94
N TRP A 94 -1.86 -13.89 -2.60
CA TRP A 94 -1.93 -12.88 -1.55
C TRP A 94 -1.40 -13.34 -0.20
N GLN A 95 -1.54 -14.63 0.14
CA GLN A 95 -0.99 -15.18 1.38
C GLN A 95 0.53 -14.98 1.49
N ILE A 96 1.26 -15.34 0.44
CA ILE A 96 2.73 -15.22 0.39
C ILE A 96 3.15 -13.75 0.44
N GLU A 97 2.45 -12.89 -0.31
CA GLU A 97 2.78 -11.47 -0.36
C GLU A 97 2.45 -10.76 0.97
N PHE A 98 1.37 -11.16 1.63
CA PHE A 98 1.06 -10.70 2.99
C PHE A 98 2.11 -11.14 4.01
N ASP A 99 2.61 -12.38 3.93
CA ASP A 99 3.65 -12.85 4.85
C ASP A 99 4.98 -12.09 4.66
N THR A 100 5.26 -11.62 3.44
CA THR A 100 6.37 -10.70 3.17
C THR A 100 6.17 -9.36 3.87
N LEU A 101 4.96 -8.78 3.75
CA LEU A 101 4.60 -7.53 4.44
C LEU A 101 4.62 -7.68 5.97
N LYS A 102 4.20 -8.83 6.52
CA LYS A 102 4.29 -9.12 7.97
C LYS A 102 5.73 -9.11 8.47
N LYS A 103 6.64 -9.77 7.75
CA LYS A 103 8.08 -9.77 8.11
C LYS A 103 8.65 -8.35 8.09
N TYR A 104 8.29 -7.57 7.06
CA TYR A 104 8.68 -6.17 6.98
C TYR A 104 8.14 -5.34 8.14
N ALA A 105 6.83 -5.42 8.39
CA ALA A 105 6.15 -4.75 9.50
C ALA A 105 6.86 -5.05 10.84
N TYR A 106 7.12 -6.33 11.11
CA TYR A 106 7.82 -6.77 12.32
C TYR A 106 9.23 -6.16 12.43
N SER A 107 10.00 -6.16 11.33
CA SER A 107 11.34 -5.54 11.32
C SER A 107 11.33 -4.03 11.56
N LYS A 108 10.21 -3.36 11.29
CA LYS A 108 9.99 -1.93 11.58
C LYS A 108 9.38 -1.68 12.95
N GLY A 109 9.18 -2.73 13.76
CA GLY A 109 8.55 -2.63 15.08
C GLY A 109 7.05 -2.38 15.02
N CYS A 110 6.40 -2.70 13.89
CA CYS A 110 4.96 -2.64 13.77
C CYS A 110 4.32 -3.87 14.41
N THR A 111 3.21 -3.65 15.09
CA THR A 111 2.39 -4.71 15.70
C THR A 111 1.10 -4.94 14.91
N LYS A 112 0.83 -4.12 13.89
CA LYS A 112 -0.36 -4.19 13.04
C LYS A 112 -0.04 -3.89 11.58
N ILE A 113 -0.86 -4.42 10.68
CA ILE A 113 -0.97 -4.00 9.28
C ILE A 113 -2.40 -3.47 9.10
N GLY A 114 -2.54 -2.30 8.47
CA GLY A 114 -3.83 -1.65 8.24
C GLY A 114 -3.96 -1.15 6.81
N SER A 115 -5.19 -0.90 6.36
CA SER A 115 -5.49 -0.29 5.06
C SER A 115 -6.83 0.42 5.13
N PHE A 116 -7.00 1.47 4.35
CA PHE A 116 -8.33 1.96 4.00
C PHE A 116 -8.87 1.14 2.82
N ILE A 117 -10.15 0.77 2.86
CA ILE A 117 -10.74 -0.14 1.87
C ILE A 117 -12.11 0.38 1.48
N MET A 118 -12.27 0.73 0.21
CA MET A 118 -13.55 1.08 -0.40
C MET A 118 -14.14 -0.08 -1.21
N ASN A 119 -13.30 -1.00 -1.69
CA ASN A 119 -13.74 -2.14 -2.49
C ASN A 119 -14.32 -3.25 -1.61
N GLN A 120 -15.65 -3.40 -1.64
CA GLN A 120 -16.36 -4.40 -0.85
C GLN A 120 -15.87 -5.83 -1.09
N LYS A 121 -15.49 -6.19 -2.33
CA LYS A 121 -14.97 -7.53 -2.63
C LYS A 121 -13.65 -7.80 -1.91
N LEU A 122 -12.78 -6.79 -1.85
CA LEU A 122 -11.52 -6.89 -1.11
C LEU A 122 -11.78 -6.99 0.39
N LEU A 123 -12.74 -6.22 0.90
CA LEU A 123 -13.15 -6.30 2.30
C LEU A 123 -13.67 -7.70 2.65
N ASP A 124 -14.46 -8.32 1.78
CA ASP A 124 -14.99 -9.66 2.01
C ASP A 124 -13.89 -10.73 2.01
N ILE A 125 -12.89 -10.61 1.12
CA ILE A 125 -11.69 -11.47 1.16
C ILE A 125 -10.95 -11.30 2.49
N LEU A 126 -10.77 -10.07 2.97
CA LEU A 126 -10.02 -9.81 4.19
C LEU A 126 -10.72 -10.24 5.47
N LYS A 127 -12.06 -10.35 5.48
CA LYS A 127 -12.79 -10.93 6.61
C LYS A 127 -12.41 -12.38 6.87
N GLU A 128 -11.91 -13.10 5.86
CA GLU A 128 -11.38 -14.46 6.04
C GLU A 128 -10.04 -14.50 6.80
N TYR A 129 -9.40 -13.35 7.02
CA TYR A 129 -8.09 -13.20 7.67
C TYR A 129 -8.16 -12.54 9.05
N ASP A 130 -9.31 -12.62 9.74
CA ASP A 130 -9.55 -12.02 11.06
C ASP A 130 -9.19 -10.52 11.14
N VAL A 131 -9.36 -9.81 10.02
CA VAL A 131 -9.12 -8.36 9.97
C VAL A 131 -10.21 -7.64 10.77
N GLU A 132 -9.78 -6.74 11.64
CA GLU A 132 -10.68 -5.90 12.44
C GLU A 132 -11.32 -4.80 11.58
N THR A 133 -12.65 -4.82 11.46
CA THR A 133 -13.42 -3.88 10.63
C THR A 133 -14.57 -3.19 11.37
N ARG A 134 -14.60 -3.21 12.72
CA ARG A 134 -15.70 -2.62 13.51
C ARG A 134 -15.79 -1.10 13.43
N PHE A 135 -14.72 -0.42 13.05
CA PHE A 135 -14.67 1.04 13.02
C PHE A 135 -14.78 1.57 11.59
N THR A 136 -15.62 2.58 11.42
CA THR A 136 -15.73 3.34 10.16
C THR A 136 -14.92 4.62 10.26
N PHE A 137 -14.07 4.88 9.26
CA PHE A 137 -13.41 6.18 9.13
C PHE A 137 -14.42 7.21 8.59
N ALA A 138 -14.58 8.32 9.29
CA ALA A 138 -15.43 9.43 8.89
C ALA A 138 -14.61 10.73 8.95
N HIS A 139 -14.78 11.58 7.94
CA HIS A 139 -14.14 12.89 7.83
C HIS A 139 -15.15 13.96 7.43
N ILE A 140 -14.82 15.22 7.69
CA ILE A 140 -15.54 16.38 7.15
C ILE A 140 -14.49 17.32 6.56
N ASN A 141 -14.80 17.89 5.41
CA ASN A 141 -13.96 18.91 4.81
C ASN A 141 -14.13 20.22 5.58
N ILE A 142 -13.01 20.89 5.88
CA ILE A 142 -12.95 22.21 6.55
C ILE A 142 -12.50 23.30 5.60
#